data_AF-A0A936VI12-F1
#
_entry.id   AF-A0A936VI12-F1
#
_cell.length_a   1.000
_cell.length_b   1.000
_cell.length_c   1.000
_cell.angle_alpha   90.00
_cell.angle_beta   90.00
_cell.angle_gamma   90.00
#
_symmetry.space_group_name_H-M   'P 1'
#
loop_
_entity.id
_entity.type
_entity.pdbx_description
1 polymer ?
#
loop_
_entity_poly.entity_id
_entity_poly.type
_entity_poly.pdbx_seq_one_letter_code
_entity_poly.pdbx_strand_id
1 'polypeptide(L)'
;MRVMHHAGVEESNAWDEIKGGTTSIEHWYGIPDAAIESGRQDFPSTYNYNNEVDRFRYAGRLWREADPEKLSKVLDAMVAANVAWDPTLVIYEASRDLQRAQTNPAFAEYLHPVLADYFRPNPANHGSYFIGWSTTDETFWKENYRIWMKAVYDFEKKGGLIGTGEDAGFIYQMYGFGLIRELELHQEAGFSPLKVIQHATSNGAKILGKEDSLGRIRVGYKADLIVVNGNPLENFKVLYPNGTDEVRDGKVVRGGGIEWTIRDGVPFHVPTLSKEIREMVLNARKGQNREQ
;
A
#
# COMPACT_ATOMS: atom_id res chain seq x y z
N MET A 1 -6.96 3.03 -24.29
CA MET A 1 -5.73 2.74 -23.53
C MET A 1 -6.08 2.97 -22.07
N ARG A 2 -5.73 2.07 -21.15
CA ARG A 2 -5.90 2.33 -19.71
C ARG A 2 -4.77 3.24 -19.27
N VAL A 3 -5.10 4.35 -18.65
CA VAL A 3 -4.15 5.35 -18.16
C VAL A 3 -4.24 5.35 -16.64
N MET A 4 -3.09 5.27 -15.99
CA MET A 4 -2.89 5.31 -14.54
C MET A 4 -2.05 6.54 -14.24
N HIS A 5 -2.42 7.30 -13.22
CA HIS A 5 -1.71 8.52 -12.87
C HIS A 5 -1.66 8.76 -11.36
N HIS A 6 -0.57 9.39 -10.92
CA HIS A 6 -0.38 9.89 -9.56
C HIS A 6 -0.91 11.33 -9.50
N ALA A 7 -2.19 11.48 -9.14
CA ALA A 7 -2.81 12.80 -8.99
C ALA A 7 -2.18 13.56 -7.81
N GLY A 8 -1.88 14.85 -7.97
CA GLY A 8 -1.20 15.70 -6.98
C GLY A 8 0.30 15.90 -7.23
N VAL A 9 0.84 15.30 -8.30
CA VAL A 9 2.15 15.65 -8.88
C VAL A 9 1.88 16.66 -10.02
N GLU A 10 2.63 17.77 -10.06
CA GLU A 10 2.54 18.82 -11.11
C GLU A 10 1.19 19.59 -11.20
N GLU A 11 0.63 20.03 -10.06
CA GLU A 11 -0.59 20.86 -9.99
C GLU A 11 -1.90 20.18 -10.48
N SER A 12 -1.88 18.88 -10.77
CA SER A 12 -3.06 18.09 -11.14
C SER A 12 -3.85 17.60 -9.92
N ASN A 13 -5.18 17.56 -10.04
CA ASN A 13 -6.06 16.95 -9.02
C ASN A 13 -7.09 15.98 -9.65
N ALA A 14 -7.93 15.35 -8.83
CA ALA A 14 -8.90 14.37 -9.30
C ALA A 14 -9.85 14.88 -10.42
N TRP A 15 -10.18 16.18 -10.46
CA TRP A 15 -10.98 16.75 -11.55
C TRP A 15 -10.23 16.76 -12.88
N ASP A 16 -8.93 17.04 -12.85
CA ASP A 16 -8.07 17.03 -14.03
C ASP A 16 -7.92 15.61 -14.57
N GLU A 17 -7.74 14.62 -13.69
CA GLU A 17 -7.69 13.21 -14.05
C GLU A 17 -8.97 12.73 -14.74
N ILE A 18 -10.13 13.08 -14.17
CA ILE A 18 -11.43 12.76 -14.74
C ILE A 18 -11.56 13.37 -16.13
N LYS A 19 -11.18 14.64 -16.29
CA LYS A 19 -11.23 15.34 -17.58
C LYS A 19 -10.24 14.79 -18.59
N GLY A 20 -9.07 14.34 -18.12
CA GLY A 20 -8.01 13.74 -18.93
C GLY A 20 -8.34 12.33 -19.43
N GLY A 21 -9.37 11.69 -18.89
CA GLY A 21 -9.76 10.32 -19.26
C GLY A 21 -8.90 9.25 -18.59
N THR A 22 -8.28 9.57 -17.45
CA THR A 22 -7.56 8.62 -16.61
C THR A 22 -8.52 7.53 -16.13
N THR A 23 -8.05 6.28 -16.06
CA THR A 23 -8.89 5.13 -15.69
C THR A 23 -8.61 4.60 -14.28
N SER A 24 -7.50 5.02 -13.68
CA SER A 24 -7.13 4.71 -12.29
C SER A 24 -6.29 5.83 -11.71
N ILE A 25 -6.61 6.24 -10.49
CA ILE A 25 -5.76 7.12 -9.69
C ILE A 25 -5.01 6.24 -8.69
N GLU A 26 -3.70 6.41 -8.67
CA GLU A 26 -2.82 5.79 -7.69
C GLU A 26 -2.52 6.80 -6.57
N HIS A 27 -2.31 6.32 -5.35
CA HIS A 27 -2.10 7.15 -4.15
C HIS A 27 -3.31 8.04 -3.83
N TRP A 28 -3.10 9.20 -3.19
CA TRP A 28 -4.18 9.94 -2.56
C TRP A 28 -4.14 11.46 -2.71
N TYR A 29 -3.00 12.11 -2.98
CA TYR A 29 -2.81 13.58 -2.85
C TYR A 29 -3.82 14.43 -3.62
N GLY A 30 -4.04 14.13 -4.90
CA GLY A 30 -4.92 14.93 -5.76
C GLY A 30 -6.41 14.81 -5.46
N ILE A 31 -6.83 13.89 -4.57
CA ILE A 31 -8.24 13.70 -4.20
C ILE A 31 -8.72 14.72 -3.15
N PRO A 32 -8.06 14.89 -1.98
CA PRO A 32 -8.40 15.96 -1.06
C PRO A 32 -8.11 17.34 -1.64
N ASP A 33 -7.09 17.51 -2.49
CA ASP A 33 -6.81 18.78 -3.20
C ASP A 33 -8.03 19.28 -3.99
N ALA A 34 -8.70 18.37 -4.70
CA ALA A 34 -9.91 18.63 -5.48
C ALA A 34 -11.13 19.06 -4.63
N ALA A 35 -11.02 18.93 -3.31
CA ALA A 35 -12.06 19.24 -2.34
C ALA A 35 -11.73 20.43 -1.41
N ILE A 36 -10.60 21.12 -1.62
CA ILE A 36 -10.26 22.31 -0.82
C ILE A 36 -11.11 23.51 -1.26
N GLU A 37 -11.72 24.21 -0.31
CA GLU A 37 -12.65 25.33 -0.59
C GLU A 37 -12.00 26.45 -1.40
N SER A 38 -10.81 26.86 -0.99
CA SER A 38 -10.01 27.92 -1.62
C SER A 38 -9.36 27.48 -2.94
N GLY A 39 -9.35 26.17 -3.23
CA GLY A 39 -8.54 25.57 -4.30
C GLY A 39 -7.03 25.62 -4.03
N ARG A 40 -6.60 25.97 -2.81
CA ARG A 40 -5.18 26.11 -2.46
C ARG A 40 -4.89 25.55 -1.07
N GLN A 41 -3.89 24.69 -1.00
CA GLN A 41 -3.32 24.14 0.24
C GLN A 41 -2.88 25.25 1.20
N ASP A 42 -3.14 25.07 2.50
CA ASP A 42 -2.75 26.01 3.57
C ASP A 42 -1.35 25.69 4.12
N PHE A 43 -0.38 25.55 3.22
CA PHE A 43 1.01 25.34 3.60
C PHE A 43 1.66 26.64 4.09
N PRO A 44 2.55 26.58 5.10
CA PRO A 44 3.19 27.78 5.63
C PRO A 44 4.12 28.42 4.60
N SER A 45 4.38 29.71 4.76
CA SER A 45 5.28 30.47 3.87
C SER A 45 6.72 29.95 3.85
N THR A 46 7.12 29.15 4.83
CA THR A 46 8.43 28.50 4.91
C THR A 46 8.50 27.16 4.17
N TYR A 47 7.39 26.69 3.60
CA TYR A 47 7.31 25.41 2.88
C TYR A 47 8.24 25.39 1.66
N ASN A 48 9.08 24.36 1.56
CA ASN A 48 9.98 24.18 0.44
C ASN A 48 9.61 22.94 -0.41
N TYR A 49 9.14 23.16 -1.64
CA TYR A 49 8.81 22.11 -2.60
C TYR A 49 9.98 21.16 -2.93
N ASN A 50 11.23 21.64 -2.82
CA ASN A 50 12.42 20.82 -3.05
C ASN A 50 12.88 20.06 -1.79
N ASN A 51 12.25 20.31 -0.64
CA ASN A 51 12.55 19.59 0.60
C ASN A 51 11.54 18.47 0.80
N GLU A 52 12.01 17.23 0.75
CA GLU A 52 11.13 16.07 0.90
C GLU A 52 10.51 15.95 2.29
N VAL A 53 11.24 16.34 3.34
CA VAL A 53 10.70 16.35 4.71
C VAL A 53 9.51 17.29 4.79
N ASP A 54 9.60 18.47 4.19
CA ASP A 54 8.47 19.41 4.12
C ASP A 54 7.32 18.79 3.31
N ARG A 55 7.58 18.28 2.10
CA ARG A 55 6.55 17.67 1.25
C ARG A 55 5.71 16.64 2.01
N PHE A 56 6.33 15.66 2.67
CA PHE A 56 5.60 14.63 3.40
C PHE A 56 5.06 15.10 4.76
N ARG A 57 5.70 16.06 5.42
CA ARG A 57 5.18 16.66 6.67
C ARG A 57 3.85 17.36 6.44
N TYR A 58 3.75 18.16 5.40
CA TYR A 58 2.54 18.93 5.12
C TYR A 58 1.51 18.12 4.33
N ALA A 59 1.94 17.13 3.55
CA ALA A 59 1.04 16.10 3.00
C ALA A 59 0.18 15.45 4.09
N GLY A 60 0.76 15.05 5.23
CA GLY A 60 0.02 14.46 6.35
C GLY A 60 -1.04 15.37 6.98
N ARG A 61 -1.24 16.58 6.45
CA ARG A 61 -2.25 17.54 6.89
C ARG A 61 -3.39 17.63 5.90
N LEU A 62 -3.15 17.33 4.63
CA LEU A 62 -3.98 17.74 3.51
C LEU A 62 -5.43 17.28 3.62
N TRP A 63 -5.68 16.04 4.06
CA TRP A 63 -7.05 15.51 4.20
C TRP A 63 -7.94 16.29 5.18
N ARG A 64 -7.37 17.08 6.10
CA ARG A 64 -8.16 17.93 7.02
C ARG A 64 -8.70 19.19 6.34
N GLU A 65 -8.06 19.61 5.25
CA GLU A 65 -8.40 20.84 4.53
C GLU A 65 -9.52 20.60 3.52
N ALA A 66 -9.74 19.34 3.14
CA ALA A 66 -10.82 18.93 2.26
C ALA A 66 -12.18 19.19 2.90
N ASP A 67 -13.04 19.94 2.21
CA ASP A 67 -14.44 20.08 2.60
C ASP A 67 -15.17 18.73 2.39
N PRO A 68 -15.84 18.17 3.41
CA PRO A 68 -16.46 16.86 3.31
C PRO A 68 -17.55 16.75 2.23
N GLU A 69 -18.30 17.82 1.97
CA GLU A 69 -19.34 17.81 0.94
C GLU A 69 -18.73 17.84 -0.47
N LYS A 70 -17.69 18.65 -0.67
CA LYS A 70 -16.92 18.67 -1.92
C LYS A 70 -16.20 17.36 -2.15
N LEU A 71 -15.59 16.78 -1.12
CA LEU A 71 -14.96 15.46 -1.21
C LEU A 71 -15.97 14.40 -1.67
N SER A 72 -17.18 14.39 -1.11
CA SER A 72 -18.23 13.48 -1.60
C SER A 72 -18.51 13.67 -3.10
N LYS A 73 -18.56 14.92 -3.59
CA LYS A 73 -18.78 15.22 -5.01
C LYS A 73 -17.61 14.75 -5.89
N VAL A 74 -16.37 14.88 -5.42
CA VAL A 74 -15.18 14.34 -6.10
C VAL A 74 -15.31 12.83 -6.24
N LEU A 75 -15.64 12.13 -5.15
CA LEU A 75 -15.83 10.68 -5.19
C LEU A 75 -16.96 10.26 -6.13
N ASP A 76 -18.11 10.97 -6.10
CA ASP A 76 -19.23 10.71 -7.02
C ASP A 76 -18.81 10.90 -8.49
N ALA A 77 -17.99 11.91 -8.77
CA ALA A 77 -17.49 12.16 -10.11
C ALA A 77 -16.49 11.10 -10.59
N MET A 78 -15.60 10.63 -9.71
CA MET A 78 -14.70 9.51 -10.01
C MET A 78 -15.50 8.25 -10.37
N VAL A 79 -16.54 7.93 -9.60
CA VAL A 79 -17.44 6.81 -9.90
C VAL A 79 -18.11 7.00 -11.26
N ALA A 80 -18.72 8.16 -11.52
CA ALA A 80 -19.41 8.45 -12.77
C ALA A 80 -18.50 8.34 -14.00
N ALA A 81 -17.22 8.72 -13.84
CA ALA A 81 -16.21 8.63 -14.88
C ALA A 81 -15.53 7.25 -14.98
N ASN A 82 -15.88 6.29 -14.14
CA ASN A 82 -15.23 4.97 -14.03
C ASN A 82 -13.72 5.05 -13.73
N VAL A 83 -13.31 6.05 -12.94
CA VAL A 83 -11.95 6.17 -12.44
C VAL A 83 -11.80 5.25 -11.23
N ALA A 84 -10.97 4.22 -11.35
CA ALA A 84 -10.63 3.36 -10.22
C ALA A 84 -9.69 4.07 -9.24
N TRP A 85 -9.57 3.51 -8.03
CA TRP A 85 -8.66 4.03 -7.01
C TRP A 85 -7.82 2.91 -6.40
N ASP A 86 -6.50 2.99 -6.56
CA ASP A 86 -5.55 2.24 -5.75
C ASP A 86 -4.97 3.18 -4.68
N PRO A 87 -5.38 3.03 -3.40
CA PRO A 87 -4.98 3.98 -2.38
C PRO A 87 -3.50 3.83 -2.01
N THR A 88 -2.89 2.65 -2.10
CA THR A 88 -1.52 2.40 -1.60
C THR A 88 -1.33 2.90 -0.16
N LEU A 89 -2.25 2.58 0.75
CA LEU A 89 -2.20 3.02 2.15
C LEU A 89 -0.82 2.73 2.75
N VAL A 90 -0.31 1.52 2.52
CA VAL A 90 0.88 0.98 3.18
C VAL A 90 2.14 1.82 2.98
N ILE A 91 2.34 2.46 1.83
CA ILE A 91 3.59 3.20 1.56
C ILE A 91 3.80 4.39 2.50
N TYR A 92 2.72 4.97 3.01
CA TYR A 92 2.79 6.09 3.96
C TYR A 92 2.66 5.65 5.43
N GLU A 93 2.67 4.35 5.71
CA GLU A 93 2.35 3.87 7.07
C GLU A 93 3.42 4.28 8.08
N ALA A 94 4.69 4.30 7.66
CA ALA A 94 5.78 4.79 8.49
C ALA A 94 5.62 6.27 8.87
N SER A 95 4.86 7.06 8.09
CA SER A 95 4.57 8.46 8.39
C SER A 95 3.66 8.63 9.62
N ARG A 96 2.80 7.63 9.92
CA ARG A 96 1.92 7.63 11.11
C ARG A 96 2.43 6.80 12.28
N ASP A 97 3.41 5.92 12.06
CA ASP A 97 4.03 5.10 13.11
C ASP A 97 5.44 4.65 12.66
N LEU A 98 6.42 5.53 12.84
CA LEU A 98 7.77 5.30 12.34
C LEU A 98 8.47 4.18 13.10
N GLN A 99 8.27 4.12 14.41
CA GLN A 99 8.90 3.11 15.26
C GLN A 99 8.46 1.70 14.87
N ARG A 100 7.15 1.49 14.64
CA ARG A 100 6.64 0.19 14.15
C ARG A 100 7.28 -0.17 12.81
N ALA A 101 7.35 0.77 11.87
CA ALA A 101 7.89 0.52 10.54
C ALA A 101 9.38 0.14 10.58
N GLN A 102 10.19 0.85 11.39
CA GLN A 102 11.61 0.58 11.58
C GLN A 102 11.91 -0.76 12.26
N THR A 103 10.99 -1.23 13.09
CA THR A 103 11.17 -2.45 13.92
C THR A 103 10.46 -3.67 13.33
N ASN A 104 10.10 -3.64 12.05
CA ASN A 104 9.45 -4.76 11.38
C ASN A 104 10.26 -6.06 11.56
N PRO A 105 9.71 -7.11 12.22
CA PRO A 105 10.44 -8.34 12.49
C PRO A 105 10.93 -9.05 11.24
N ALA A 106 10.23 -8.91 10.11
CA ALA A 106 10.64 -9.52 8.84
C ALA A 106 11.99 -8.99 8.35
N PHE A 107 12.41 -7.79 8.77
CA PHE A 107 13.70 -7.25 8.39
C PHE A 107 14.88 -8.09 8.87
N ALA A 108 14.76 -8.73 10.04
CA ALA A 108 15.82 -9.59 10.54
C ALA A 108 16.13 -10.76 9.59
N GLU A 109 15.14 -11.26 8.86
CA GLU A 109 15.29 -12.43 7.98
C GLU A 109 15.40 -12.07 6.49
N TYR A 110 14.66 -11.05 6.04
CA TYR A 110 14.40 -10.83 4.61
C TYR A 110 14.92 -9.49 4.07
N LEU A 111 15.29 -8.53 4.93
CA LEU A 111 15.76 -7.23 4.45
C LEU A 111 17.22 -7.31 3.98
N HIS A 112 17.40 -7.24 2.66
CA HIS A 112 18.73 -7.16 2.05
C HIS A 112 19.45 -5.87 2.51
N PRO A 113 20.76 -5.93 2.83
CA PRO A 113 21.48 -4.78 3.37
C PRO A 113 21.46 -3.52 2.48
N VAL A 114 21.53 -3.67 1.16
CA VAL A 114 21.42 -2.54 0.22
C VAL A 114 20.10 -1.79 0.39
N LEU A 115 18.99 -2.52 0.59
CA LEU A 115 17.69 -1.92 0.83
C LEU A 115 17.60 -1.33 2.24
N ALA A 116 18.23 -1.97 3.23
CA ALA A 116 18.34 -1.43 4.58
C ALA A 116 19.08 -0.08 4.61
N ASP A 117 20.13 0.07 3.82
CA ASP A 117 20.86 1.33 3.68
C ASP A 117 19.99 2.40 2.99
N TYR A 118 19.19 2.02 1.99
CA TYR A 118 18.25 2.93 1.33
C TYR A 118 17.15 3.45 2.27
N PHE A 119 16.65 2.60 3.16
CA PHE A 119 15.63 2.97 4.16
C PHE A 119 16.12 3.96 5.22
N ARG A 120 17.45 4.17 5.34
CA ARG A 120 17.96 5.16 6.29
C ARG A 120 17.58 6.57 5.83
N PRO A 121 17.24 7.46 6.78
CA PRO A 121 16.98 8.85 6.44
C PRO A 121 18.18 9.47 5.72
N ASN A 122 17.95 10.03 4.53
CA ASN A 122 18.99 10.58 3.66
C ASN A 122 18.36 11.62 2.73
N PRO A 123 18.74 12.91 2.79
CA PRO A 123 18.15 13.95 1.95
C PRO A 123 18.35 13.74 0.43
N ALA A 124 19.33 12.91 0.04
CA ALA A 124 19.62 12.62 -1.36
C ALA A 124 18.76 11.47 -1.93
N ASN A 125 18.05 10.72 -1.09
CA ASN A 125 17.25 9.57 -1.49
C ASN A 125 15.76 9.91 -1.38
N HIS A 126 15.00 9.54 -2.42
CA HIS A 126 13.55 9.64 -2.39
C HIS A 126 12.94 8.64 -1.39
N GLY A 127 11.97 9.08 -0.59
CA GLY A 127 11.31 8.23 0.40
C GLY A 127 12.13 8.04 1.69
N SER A 128 13.15 8.89 1.92
CA SER A 128 14.07 8.80 3.07
C SER A 128 13.98 10.05 3.95
N TYR A 129 12.77 10.58 4.13
CA TYR A 129 12.48 11.91 4.69
C TYR A 129 12.27 11.97 6.22
N PHE A 130 12.56 10.90 6.97
CA PHE A 130 12.31 10.85 8.41
C PHE A 130 13.32 11.64 9.28
N ILE A 131 14.05 12.58 8.69
CA ILE A 131 15.02 13.43 9.39
C ILE A 131 14.25 14.49 10.20
N GLY A 132 14.36 14.43 11.52
CA GLY A 132 13.59 15.30 12.40
C GLY A 132 12.08 15.04 12.32
N TRP A 133 11.67 13.82 11.99
CA TRP A 133 10.26 13.42 12.01
C TRP A 133 9.73 13.47 13.44
N SER A 134 8.71 14.29 13.67
CA SER A 134 8.24 14.61 15.01
C SER A 134 6.98 13.81 15.38
N THR A 135 6.72 13.68 16.68
CA THR A 135 5.43 13.17 17.19
C THR A 135 4.25 13.96 16.65
N THR A 136 4.44 15.26 16.42
CA THR A 136 3.46 16.14 15.79
C THR A 136 3.14 15.66 14.38
N ASP A 137 4.17 15.37 13.57
CA ASP A 137 3.99 14.85 12.20
C ASP A 137 3.20 13.53 12.21
N GLU A 138 3.59 12.58 13.07
CA GLU A 138 2.86 11.31 13.21
C GLU A 138 1.41 11.50 13.65
N THR A 139 1.14 12.45 14.55
CA THR A 139 -0.23 12.74 15.01
C THR A 139 -1.11 13.22 13.87
N PHE A 140 -0.58 14.10 13.03
CA PHE A 140 -1.31 14.59 11.86
C PHE A 140 -1.50 13.50 10.82
N TRP A 141 -0.49 12.66 10.58
CA TRP A 141 -0.64 11.49 9.71
C TRP A 141 -1.65 10.46 10.25
N LYS A 142 -1.75 10.24 11.56
CA LYS A 142 -2.80 9.38 12.15
C LYS A 142 -4.20 9.93 11.86
N GLU A 143 -4.41 11.24 11.98
CA GLU A 143 -5.67 11.89 11.61
C GLU A 143 -5.93 11.81 10.11
N ASN A 144 -4.91 12.07 9.29
CA ASN A 144 -4.95 11.95 7.83
C ASN A 144 -5.46 10.57 7.40
N TYR A 145 -4.90 9.51 7.98
CA TYR A 145 -5.33 8.14 7.72
C TYR A 145 -6.78 7.87 8.09
N ARG A 146 -7.27 8.40 9.21
CA ARG A 146 -8.69 8.23 9.58
C ARG A 146 -9.62 8.81 8.52
N ILE A 147 -9.32 10.01 8.03
CA ILE A 147 -10.15 10.69 7.02
C ILE A 147 -10.00 9.97 5.67
N TRP A 148 -8.77 9.66 5.28
CA TRP A 148 -8.46 8.98 4.04
C TRP A 148 -9.10 7.59 3.95
N MET A 149 -8.92 6.73 4.96
CA MET A 149 -9.55 5.40 5.01
C MET A 149 -11.07 5.49 4.93
N LYS A 150 -11.68 6.49 5.58
CA LYS A 150 -13.11 6.75 5.46
C LYS A 150 -13.51 7.13 4.03
N ALA A 151 -12.72 7.98 3.36
CA ALA A 151 -12.97 8.36 1.97
C ALA A 151 -12.86 7.16 1.02
N VAL A 152 -11.87 6.29 1.20
CA VAL A 152 -11.72 5.03 0.46
C VAL A 152 -12.95 4.13 0.67
N TYR A 153 -13.41 3.97 1.92
CA TYR A 153 -14.62 3.22 2.25
C TYR A 153 -15.88 3.82 1.59
N ASP A 154 -16.06 5.13 1.69
CA ASP A 154 -17.21 5.83 1.09
C ASP A 154 -17.18 5.76 -0.43
N PHE A 155 -16.00 5.77 -1.06
CA PHE A 155 -15.85 5.59 -2.50
C PHE A 155 -16.36 4.24 -2.97
N GLU A 156 -15.98 3.12 -2.32
CA GLU A 156 -16.54 1.80 -2.67
C GLU A 156 -18.04 1.76 -2.46
N LYS A 157 -18.53 2.35 -1.35
CA LYS A 157 -19.95 2.42 -1.02
C LYS A 157 -20.76 3.16 -2.08
N LYS A 158 -20.17 4.14 -2.76
CA LYS A 158 -20.75 4.87 -3.90
C LYS A 158 -20.68 4.09 -5.22
N GLY A 159 -20.04 2.92 -5.25
CA GLY A 159 -19.87 2.08 -6.44
C GLY A 159 -18.49 2.19 -7.08
N GLY A 160 -17.54 2.84 -6.42
CA GLY A 160 -16.15 2.97 -6.86
C GLY A 160 -15.42 1.63 -6.93
N LEU A 161 -14.47 1.53 -7.86
CA LEU A 161 -13.62 0.35 -8.02
C LEU A 161 -12.30 0.56 -7.30
N ILE A 162 -12.00 -0.28 -6.31
CA ILE A 162 -10.78 -0.18 -5.50
C ILE A 162 -9.80 -1.30 -5.84
N GLY A 163 -8.53 -0.92 -6.09
CA GLY A 163 -7.38 -1.80 -6.26
C GLY A 163 -6.53 -1.93 -4.99
N THR A 164 -5.36 -2.55 -5.11
CA THR A 164 -4.35 -2.62 -4.05
C THR A 164 -2.95 -2.58 -4.65
N GLY A 165 -2.10 -1.73 -4.11
CA GLY A 165 -0.69 -1.62 -4.46
C GLY A 165 0.15 -1.35 -3.22
N GLU A 166 1.44 -1.70 -3.27
CA GLU A 166 2.34 -1.55 -2.13
C GLU A 166 3.39 -0.44 -2.28
N ASP A 167 3.68 -0.03 -3.52
CA ASP A 167 4.73 0.95 -3.86
C ASP A 167 6.06 0.70 -3.11
N ALA A 168 6.46 -0.58 -3.07
CA ALA A 168 7.53 -1.06 -2.20
C ALA A 168 8.94 -0.67 -2.69
N GLY A 169 9.90 -0.75 -1.76
CA GLY A 169 11.31 -0.45 -2.02
C GLY A 169 11.82 0.81 -1.32
N PHE A 170 10.96 1.56 -0.64
CA PHE A 170 11.31 2.73 0.17
C PHE A 170 10.32 2.91 1.33
N ILE A 171 10.54 3.91 2.20
CA ILE A 171 9.70 4.20 3.38
C ILE A 171 9.43 2.97 4.26
N TYR A 172 10.45 2.12 4.44
CA TYR A 172 10.37 0.89 5.22
C TYR A 172 9.37 -0.17 4.66
N GLN A 173 8.98 -0.08 3.39
CA GLN A 173 8.15 -1.10 2.75
C GLN A 173 8.98 -2.09 1.93
N MET A 174 8.85 -3.37 2.30
CA MET A 174 9.54 -4.48 1.66
C MET A 174 8.61 -5.21 0.70
N TYR A 175 9.11 -5.49 -0.51
CA TYR A 175 8.37 -6.14 -1.59
C TYR A 175 7.62 -7.40 -1.12
N GLY A 176 6.35 -7.49 -1.48
CA GLY A 176 5.43 -8.58 -1.14
C GLY A 176 4.88 -8.51 0.30
N PHE A 177 5.70 -8.11 1.28
CA PHE A 177 5.25 -7.92 2.66
C PHE A 177 4.37 -6.68 2.80
N GLY A 178 4.71 -5.60 2.08
CA GLY A 178 3.91 -4.38 1.99
C GLY A 178 2.51 -4.67 1.47
N LEU A 179 2.38 -5.49 0.42
CA LEU A 179 1.08 -5.84 -0.16
C LEU A 179 0.17 -6.55 0.85
N ILE A 180 0.71 -7.46 1.66
CA ILE A 180 -0.08 -8.13 2.71
C ILE A 180 -0.52 -7.11 3.77
N ARG A 181 0.36 -6.16 4.12
CA ARG A 181 -0.01 -5.08 5.04
C ARG A 181 -1.04 -4.12 4.43
N GLU A 182 -1.01 -3.88 3.12
CA GLU A 182 -2.06 -3.14 2.41
C GLU A 182 -3.43 -3.81 2.61
N LEU A 183 -3.50 -5.14 2.51
CA LEU A 183 -4.74 -5.87 2.79
C LEU A 183 -5.22 -5.66 4.24
N GLU A 184 -4.31 -5.74 5.21
CA GLU A 184 -4.64 -5.44 6.61
C GLU A 184 -5.12 -3.98 6.79
N LEU A 185 -4.57 -3.02 6.05
CA LEU A 185 -4.98 -1.61 6.09
C LEU A 185 -6.33 -1.36 5.43
N HIS A 186 -6.66 -2.06 4.33
CA HIS A 186 -8.03 -2.04 3.80
C HIS A 186 -9.01 -2.64 4.83
N GLN A 187 -8.63 -3.70 5.55
CA GLN A 187 -9.47 -4.20 6.64
C GLN A 187 -9.62 -3.17 7.78
N GLU A 188 -8.54 -2.48 8.15
CA GLU A 188 -8.55 -1.37 9.13
C GLU A 188 -9.49 -0.23 8.66
N ALA A 189 -9.57 0.03 7.35
CA ALA A 189 -10.49 1.00 6.76
C ALA A 189 -11.98 0.59 6.84
N GLY A 190 -12.29 -0.63 7.27
CA GLY A 190 -13.64 -1.12 7.51
C GLY A 190 -14.17 -2.10 6.47
N PHE A 191 -13.35 -2.54 5.52
CA PHE A 191 -13.75 -3.56 4.54
C PHE A 191 -13.76 -4.96 5.15
N SER A 192 -14.75 -5.78 4.76
CA SER A 192 -14.75 -7.20 5.11
C SER A 192 -13.56 -7.93 4.45
N PRO A 193 -13.03 -9.02 5.05
CA PRO A 193 -11.91 -9.76 4.46
C PRO A 193 -12.15 -10.20 3.01
N LEU A 194 -13.37 -10.62 2.68
CA LEU A 194 -13.73 -11.01 1.31
C LEU A 194 -13.62 -9.84 0.33
N LYS A 195 -14.03 -8.64 0.73
CA LYS A 195 -13.90 -7.42 -0.08
C LYS A 195 -12.45 -7.06 -0.33
N VAL A 196 -11.62 -7.15 0.70
CA VAL A 196 -10.18 -6.92 0.57
C VAL A 196 -9.53 -7.91 -0.40
N ILE A 197 -9.88 -9.20 -0.34
CA ILE A 197 -9.42 -10.19 -1.33
C ILE A 197 -9.89 -9.82 -2.75
N GLN A 198 -11.12 -9.31 -2.92
CA GLN A 198 -11.60 -8.83 -4.21
C GLN A 198 -10.81 -7.62 -4.73
N HIS A 199 -10.43 -6.68 -3.86
CA HIS A 199 -9.57 -5.54 -4.21
C HIS A 199 -8.26 -6.03 -4.84
N ALA A 200 -7.62 -7.01 -4.20
CA ALA A 200 -6.34 -7.58 -4.62
C ALA A 200 -6.41 -8.58 -5.80
N THR A 201 -7.61 -8.97 -6.24
CA THR A 201 -7.78 -10.01 -7.28
C THR A 201 -8.64 -9.52 -8.44
N SER A 202 -9.95 -9.72 -8.36
CA SER A 202 -10.87 -9.41 -9.46
C SER A 202 -10.92 -7.94 -9.80
N ASN A 203 -10.75 -7.04 -8.81
CA ASN A 203 -10.73 -5.61 -9.07
C ASN A 203 -9.42 -5.21 -9.76
N GLY A 204 -8.27 -5.68 -9.29
CA GLY A 204 -6.99 -5.49 -9.99
C GLY A 204 -7.05 -5.96 -11.45
N ALA A 205 -7.63 -7.13 -11.71
CA ALA A 205 -7.86 -7.61 -13.08
C ALA A 205 -8.75 -6.66 -13.89
N LYS A 206 -9.83 -6.14 -13.29
CA LYS A 206 -10.72 -5.16 -13.90
C LYS A 206 -10.07 -3.79 -14.10
N ILE A 207 -9.11 -3.37 -13.28
CA ILE A 207 -8.32 -2.14 -13.41
C ILE A 207 -7.23 -2.28 -14.50
N LEU A 208 -6.75 -3.50 -14.74
CA LEU A 208 -5.79 -3.81 -15.79
C LEU A 208 -6.41 -4.16 -17.16
N GLY A 209 -7.71 -4.41 -17.24
CA GLY A 209 -8.36 -4.80 -18.51
C GLY A 209 -8.20 -6.24 -18.87
N LYS A 210 -8.10 -7.06 -17.82
CA LYS A 210 -7.86 -8.49 -17.91
C LYS A 210 -8.90 -9.28 -17.13
N GLU A 211 -10.05 -8.68 -16.82
CA GLU A 211 -11.15 -9.31 -16.09
C GLU A 211 -11.70 -10.58 -16.78
N ASP A 212 -11.47 -10.73 -18.09
CA ASP A 212 -11.84 -11.92 -18.87
C ASP A 212 -10.84 -13.08 -18.78
N SER A 213 -9.68 -12.87 -18.13
CA SER A 213 -8.61 -13.89 -18.06
C SER A 213 -7.87 -13.97 -16.71
N LEU A 214 -8.03 -12.98 -15.82
CA LEU A 214 -7.35 -12.87 -14.53
C LEU A 214 -8.32 -12.62 -13.36
N GLY A 215 -7.83 -12.81 -12.13
CA GLY A 215 -8.48 -12.38 -10.89
C GLY A 215 -9.65 -13.26 -10.43
N ARG A 216 -9.91 -14.39 -11.09
CA ARG A 216 -10.96 -15.36 -10.72
C ARG A 216 -10.52 -16.79 -11.00
N ILE A 217 -10.97 -17.72 -10.16
CA ILE A 217 -10.82 -19.16 -10.41
C ILE A 217 -12.01 -19.61 -11.27
N ARG A 218 -11.79 -19.70 -12.58
CA ARG A 218 -12.82 -20.07 -13.57
C ARG A 218 -12.20 -20.74 -14.79
N VAL A 219 -12.94 -21.68 -15.40
CA VAL A 219 -12.53 -22.27 -16.69
C VAL A 219 -12.29 -21.17 -17.73
N GLY A 220 -11.16 -21.26 -18.44
CA GLY A 220 -10.73 -20.27 -19.44
C GLY A 220 -9.84 -19.15 -18.89
N TYR A 221 -9.68 -19.03 -17.58
CA TYR A 221 -8.78 -18.04 -16.96
C TYR A 221 -7.37 -18.62 -16.80
N LYS A 222 -6.37 -17.74 -16.64
CA LYS A 222 -5.00 -18.17 -16.36
C LYS A 222 -4.93 -18.90 -15.01
N ALA A 223 -4.05 -19.89 -14.94
CA ALA A 223 -3.75 -20.61 -13.71
C ALA A 223 -2.81 -19.79 -12.81
N ASP A 224 -3.29 -18.61 -12.40
CA ASP A 224 -2.66 -17.73 -11.42
C ASP A 224 -3.32 -17.96 -10.06
N LEU A 225 -2.66 -18.73 -9.19
CA LEU A 225 -3.22 -19.22 -7.93
C LEU A 225 -2.22 -19.04 -6.79
N ILE A 226 -2.73 -18.87 -5.57
CA ILE A 226 -1.98 -19.11 -4.35
C ILE A 226 -2.65 -20.24 -3.56
N VAL A 227 -1.85 -21.13 -3.01
CA VAL A 227 -2.31 -22.19 -2.09
C VAL A 227 -1.80 -21.82 -0.72
N VAL A 228 -2.71 -21.74 0.26
CA VAL A 228 -2.43 -21.16 1.57
C VAL A 228 -2.82 -22.15 2.66
N ASN A 229 -1.93 -22.37 3.62
CA ASN A 229 -2.17 -23.25 4.77
C ASN A 229 -2.96 -22.54 5.87
N GLY A 230 -4.20 -22.16 5.58
CA GLY A 230 -5.07 -21.45 6.50
C GLY A 230 -6.17 -20.71 5.75
N ASN A 231 -7.06 -20.02 6.49
CA ASN A 231 -8.14 -19.25 5.89
C ASN A 231 -7.83 -17.74 5.89
N PRO A 232 -7.48 -17.12 4.74
CA PRO A 232 -7.21 -15.70 4.68
C PRO A 232 -8.46 -14.83 4.92
N LEU A 233 -9.67 -15.41 4.88
CA LEU A 233 -10.88 -14.69 5.27
C LEU A 233 -11.02 -14.52 6.79
N GLU A 234 -10.27 -15.29 7.58
CA GLU A 234 -10.24 -15.18 9.03
C GLU A 234 -9.03 -14.37 9.51
N ASN A 235 -7.89 -14.49 8.83
CA ASN A 235 -6.66 -13.84 9.24
C ASN A 235 -5.69 -13.67 8.07
N PHE A 236 -5.43 -12.43 7.62
CA PHE A 236 -4.47 -12.18 6.55
C PHE A 236 -3.02 -12.54 6.90
N LYS A 237 -2.70 -12.76 8.18
CA LYS A 237 -1.34 -13.16 8.57
C LYS A 237 -0.91 -14.52 8.01
N VAL A 238 -1.86 -15.35 7.60
CA VAL A 238 -1.56 -16.62 6.90
C VAL A 238 -0.97 -16.40 5.50
N LEU A 239 -1.05 -15.17 4.95
CA LEU A 239 -0.45 -14.82 3.66
C LEU A 239 1.04 -14.49 3.76
N TYR A 240 1.57 -14.22 4.96
CA TYR A 240 3.01 -13.99 5.12
C TYR A 240 3.79 -15.30 4.92
N PRO A 241 5.03 -15.26 4.37
CA PRO A 241 5.84 -16.46 4.15
C PRO A 241 6.10 -17.28 5.42
N ASN A 242 6.23 -16.61 6.56
CA ASN A 242 6.44 -17.27 7.85
C ASN A 242 5.13 -17.69 8.54
N GLY A 243 3.96 -17.40 7.96
CA GLY A 243 2.66 -17.66 8.58
C GLY A 243 2.46 -16.95 9.92
N THR A 244 1.65 -17.55 10.80
CA THR A 244 1.27 -17.00 12.11
C THR A 244 1.19 -18.10 13.16
N ASP A 245 1.24 -17.73 14.43
CA ASP A 245 1.10 -18.70 15.52
C ASP A 245 -0.38 -19.04 15.73
N GLU A 246 -0.65 -20.30 16.04
CA GLU A 246 -1.98 -20.81 16.38
C GLU A 246 -1.89 -21.73 17.60
N VAL A 247 -3.02 -21.96 18.27
CA VAL A 247 -3.10 -22.91 19.38
C VAL A 247 -3.71 -24.21 18.90
N ARG A 248 -2.95 -25.31 18.99
CA ARG A 248 -3.44 -26.67 18.74
C ARG A 248 -3.16 -27.54 19.96
N ASP A 249 -4.20 -28.20 20.48
CA ASP A 249 -4.11 -29.05 21.67
C ASP A 249 -3.43 -28.37 22.88
N GLY A 250 -3.75 -27.09 23.10
CA GLY A 250 -3.19 -26.29 24.20
C GLY A 250 -1.72 -25.90 24.04
N LYS A 251 -1.10 -26.17 22.88
CA LYS A 251 0.26 -25.77 22.56
C LYS A 251 0.27 -24.72 21.45
N VAL A 252 1.17 -23.74 21.59
CA VAL A 252 1.48 -22.81 20.50
C VAL A 252 2.23 -23.57 19.42
N VAL A 253 1.70 -23.55 18.20
CA VAL A 253 2.33 -24.12 17.02
C VAL A 253 2.37 -23.06 15.93
N ARG A 254 3.35 -23.18 15.03
CA ARG A 254 3.44 -22.32 13.86
C ARG A 254 2.55 -22.88 12.75
N GLY A 255 1.64 -22.08 12.23
CA GLY A 255 0.75 -22.43 11.12
C GLY A 255 0.68 -21.32 10.07
N GLY A 256 -0.22 -21.44 9.09
CA GLY A 256 -0.31 -20.45 8.03
C GLY A 256 0.76 -20.59 6.97
N GLY A 257 0.90 -19.54 6.17
CA GLY A 257 1.88 -19.44 5.10
C GLY A 257 1.28 -19.80 3.75
N ILE A 258 1.77 -19.12 2.72
CA ILE A 258 1.57 -19.54 1.34
C ILE A 258 2.45 -20.78 1.13
N GLU A 259 1.84 -21.88 0.70
CA GLU A 259 2.54 -23.12 0.35
C GLU A 259 3.05 -23.05 -1.10
N TRP A 260 2.17 -22.63 -2.01
CA TRP A 260 2.47 -22.53 -3.44
C TRP A 260 1.99 -21.20 -4.00
N THR A 261 2.84 -20.58 -4.81
CA THR A 261 2.42 -19.58 -5.79
C THR A 261 2.47 -20.24 -7.14
N ILE A 262 1.38 -20.22 -7.89
CA ILE A 262 1.30 -20.78 -9.24
C ILE A 262 1.07 -19.60 -10.17
N ARG A 263 1.97 -19.38 -11.12
CA ARG A 263 1.87 -18.29 -12.10
C ARG A 263 1.83 -18.89 -13.50
N ASP A 264 0.74 -18.66 -14.21
CA ASP A 264 0.45 -19.21 -15.53
C ASP A 264 0.66 -20.73 -15.59
N GLY A 265 0.28 -21.42 -14.51
CA GLY A 265 0.45 -22.88 -14.37
C GLY A 265 1.83 -23.34 -13.91
N VAL A 266 2.80 -22.44 -13.72
CA VAL A 266 4.14 -22.78 -13.20
C VAL A 266 4.13 -22.69 -11.67
N PRO A 267 4.33 -23.81 -10.95
CA PRO A 267 4.32 -23.81 -9.48
C PRO A 267 5.67 -23.39 -8.88
N PHE A 268 5.61 -22.57 -7.85
CA PHE A 268 6.73 -22.11 -7.05
C PHE A 268 6.49 -22.50 -5.58
N HIS A 269 7.36 -23.35 -5.02
CA HIS A 269 7.26 -23.77 -3.62
C HIS A 269 7.76 -22.65 -2.71
N VAL A 270 6.84 -21.96 -2.04
CA VAL A 270 7.15 -20.74 -1.28
C VAL A 270 8.05 -21.03 -0.07
N PRO A 271 7.87 -22.10 0.73
CA PRO A 271 8.78 -22.43 1.82
C PRO A 271 10.25 -22.61 1.38
N THR A 272 10.48 -23.22 0.20
CA THR A 272 11.83 -23.37 -0.36
C THR A 272 12.41 -22.01 -0.75
N LEU A 273 11.67 -21.22 -1.53
CA LEU A 273 12.13 -19.89 -1.97
C LEU A 273 12.39 -18.96 -0.79
N SER A 274 11.53 -18.98 0.23
CA SER A 274 11.70 -18.18 1.43
C SER A 274 12.98 -18.53 2.19
N LYS A 275 13.34 -19.82 2.24
CA LYS A 275 14.62 -20.28 2.82
C LYS A 275 15.81 -19.77 1.99
N GLU A 276 15.77 -19.92 0.68
CA GLU A 276 16.84 -19.46 -0.23
C GLU A 276 17.06 -17.94 -0.11
N ILE A 277 15.99 -17.15 -0.06
CA ILE A 277 16.07 -15.70 0.12
C ILE A 277 16.74 -15.35 1.45
N ARG A 278 16.39 -16.03 2.56
CA ARG A 278 17.07 -15.82 3.85
C ARG A 278 18.56 -16.13 3.77
N GLU A 279 18.95 -17.20 3.09
CA GLU A 279 20.35 -17.55 2.89
C GLU A 279 21.08 -16.47 2.07
N MET A 280 20.46 -15.93 1.02
CA MET A 280 21.00 -14.81 0.24
C MET A 280 21.21 -13.56 1.11
N VAL A 281 20.21 -13.17 1.91
CA VAL A 281 20.30 -12.02 2.82
C VAL A 281 21.39 -12.21 3.87
N LEU A 282 21.48 -13.40 4.47
CA LEU A 282 22.53 -13.74 5.44
C LEU A 282 23.93 -13.66 4.82
N ASN A 283 24.09 -14.15 3.58
CA ASN A 283 25.37 -14.09 2.87
C ASN A 283 25.75 -12.66 2.51
N ALA A 284 24.80 -11.85 2.05
CA ALA A 284 25.04 -10.44 1.75
C ALA A 284 25.50 -9.65 2.98
N ARG A 285 24.88 -9.88 4.14
CA ARG A 285 25.29 -9.24 5.41
C ARG A 285 26.68 -9.66 5.87
N LYS A 286 27.03 -10.94 5.71
CA LYS A 286 28.39 -11.43 6.00
C LYS A 286 29.43 -10.80 5.06
N GLY A 287 29.06 -10.55 3.79
CA GLY A 287 29.90 -9.86 2.82
C GLY A 287 30.23 -8.43 3.24
N GLN A 288 29.22 -7.63 3.58
CA GLN A 288 29.42 -6.25 4.05
C GLN A 288 30.31 -6.16 5.31
N ASN A 289 30.13 -7.06 6.27
CA ASN A 289 30.94 -7.07 7.49
C ASN A 289 32.42 -7.44 7.25
N ARG A 290 32.79 -7.95 6.07
CA ARG A 290 34.18 -8.26 5.70
C ARG A 290 34.87 -7.10 4.96
N GLU A 291 34.11 -6.13 4.47
CA GLU A 291 34.60 -4.98 3.71
C GLU A 291 34.72 -3.69 4.56
N GLN A 292 34.25 -3.73 5.82
CA GLN A 292 34.41 -2.69 6.84
C GLN A 292 35.55 -3.04 7.80
#